data_AF-A0A7M2TGY8-F1
#
_entry.id   AF-A0A7M2TGY8-F1
#
_cell.length_a   1.000
_cell.length_b   1.000
_cell.length_c   1.000
_cell.angle_alpha   90.00
_cell.angle_beta   90.00
_cell.angle_gamma   90.00
#
_symmetry.space_group_name_H-M   'P 1'
#
loop_
_entity.id
_entity.type
_entity.pdbx_description
1 polymer ?
#
loop_
_entity_poly.entity_id
_entity_poly.type
_entity_poly.pdbx_seq_one_letter_code
_entity_poly.pdbx_strand_id
1 'polypeptide(L)'
;MKTTKRIAVIGMATAGLAATALVTAPTASATSYNGCGWPRVCFYMTDSNWYNGSPTAAYQDVTTSYQNLGTSSRGANWVYNSRNDDRAYLRYVYDSTGATGYRCLPPNHYQQFPSGYTVTGIRIDTASTCP
;
A
#
# COMPACT_ATOMS: atom_id res chain seq x y z
N MET A 1 -76.54 -9.71 -46.38
CA MET A 1 -76.18 -11.13 -46.55
C MET A 1 -74.87 -11.40 -45.81
N LYS A 2 -74.86 -12.47 -45.00
CA LYS A 2 -73.72 -13.33 -44.57
C LYS A 2 -72.51 -12.70 -43.86
N THR A 3 -72.53 -12.88 -42.54
CA THR A 3 -71.47 -13.39 -41.63
C THR A 3 -70.04 -13.49 -42.16
N THR A 4 -69.06 -13.00 -41.40
CA THR A 4 -67.75 -13.67 -41.20
C THR A 4 -67.22 -13.37 -39.80
N LYS A 5 -66.65 -14.40 -39.18
CA LYS A 5 -66.25 -14.55 -37.78
C LYS A 5 -64.73 -14.82 -37.74
N ARG A 6 -64.06 -14.41 -36.64
CA ARG A 6 -62.71 -14.81 -36.14
C ARG A 6 -61.53 -14.13 -36.91
N ILE A 7 -60.35 -13.85 -36.35
CA ILE A 7 -59.50 -14.49 -35.34
C ILE A 7 -58.65 -13.41 -34.63
N ALA A 8 -58.37 -13.59 -33.34
CA ALA A 8 -57.45 -12.77 -32.54
C ALA A 8 -55.98 -13.01 -32.93
N VAL A 9 -55.16 -11.96 -32.99
CA VAL A 9 -53.70 -12.09 -32.96
C VAL A 9 -53.16 -11.19 -31.84
N ILE A 10 -52.59 -11.84 -30.83
CA ILE A 10 -51.80 -11.25 -29.76
C ILE A 10 -50.44 -10.90 -30.37
N GLY A 11 -50.15 -9.61 -30.53
CA GLY A 11 -48.83 -9.12 -30.91
C GLY A 11 -48.12 -8.53 -29.69
N MET A 12 -47.27 -9.33 -29.04
CA MET A 12 -46.31 -8.83 -28.05
C MET A 12 -45.31 -7.90 -28.73
N ALA A 13 -45.36 -6.61 -28.43
CA ALA A 13 -44.28 -5.68 -28.75
C ALA A 13 -43.42 -5.50 -27.49
N THR A 14 -42.40 -6.34 -27.34
CA THR A 14 -41.31 -6.14 -26.38
C THR A 14 -40.41 -5.03 -26.91
N ALA A 15 -40.67 -3.79 -26.51
CA ALA A 15 -39.72 -2.70 -26.73
C ALA A 15 -38.53 -2.88 -25.78
N GLY A 16 -37.40 -3.32 -26.34
CA GLY A 16 -36.14 -3.49 -25.62
C GLY A 16 -35.60 -2.15 -25.12
N LEU A 17 -35.42 -2.05 -23.81
CA LEU A 17 -34.54 -1.04 -23.22
C LEU A 17 -33.15 -1.65 -23.10
N ALA A 18 -32.24 -1.16 -23.94
CA ALA A 18 -30.82 -1.48 -23.89
C ALA A 18 -30.28 -1.09 -22.51
N ALA A 19 -29.97 -2.09 -21.68
CA ALA A 19 -29.15 -1.89 -20.50
C ALA A 19 -27.74 -1.55 -20.98
N THR A 20 -27.41 -0.26 -20.97
CA THR A 20 -26.02 0.20 -21.12
C THR A 20 -25.21 -0.44 -20.01
N ALA A 21 -24.37 -1.41 -20.36
CA ALA A 21 -23.35 -1.92 -19.47
C ALA A 21 -22.44 -0.74 -19.11
N LEU A 22 -22.56 -0.26 -17.87
CA LEU A 22 -21.55 0.59 -17.26
C LEU A 22 -20.29 -0.27 -17.14
N VAL A 23 -19.43 -0.21 -18.16
CA VAL A 23 -18.07 -0.72 -18.06
C VAL A 23 -17.42 0.08 -16.93
N THR A 24 -17.18 -0.58 -15.80
CA THR A 24 -16.44 0.00 -14.68
C THR A 24 -15.06 0.38 -15.19
N ALA A 25 -14.81 1.68 -15.36
CA ALA A 25 -13.47 2.18 -15.59
C ALA A 25 -12.60 1.68 -14.42
N PRO A 26 -11.42 1.08 -14.66
CA PRO A 26 -10.50 0.79 -13.58
C PRO A 26 -10.21 2.10 -12.86
N THR A 27 -10.43 2.11 -11.55
CA THR A 27 -10.07 3.24 -10.70
C THR A 27 -8.57 3.50 -10.87
N ALA A 28 -8.19 4.78 -10.99
CA ALA A 28 -6.81 5.20 -11.16
C ALA A 28 -5.90 4.44 -10.17
N SER A 29 -5.09 3.53 -10.70
CA SER A 29 -4.09 2.84 -9.90
C SER A 29 -2.95 3.83 -9.72
N ALA A 30 -2.95 4.56 -8.60
CA ALA A 30 -1.75 5.23 -8.15
C ALA A 30 -0.68 4.14 -8.01
N THR A 31 0.30 4.13 -8.92
CA THR A 31 1.40 3.17 -8.88
C THR A 31 2.14 3.39 -7.57
N SER A 32 1.93 2.49 -6.62
CA SER A 32 2.68 2.47 -5.38
C SER A 32 4.14 2.20 -5.73
N TYR A 33 5.04 3.13 -5.39
CA TYR A 33 6.46 2.89 -5.59
C TYR A 33 6.86 1.66 -4.80
N ASN A 34 7.38 0.67 -5.52
CA ASN A 34 7.77 -0.62 -4.99
C ASN A 34 6.66 -1.34 -4.18
N GLY A 35 5.40 -1.19 -4.60
CA GLY A 35 4.24 -1.78 -3.92
C GLY A 35 3.84 -1.09 -2.61
N CYS A 36 4.57 -0.06 -2.18
CA CYS A 36 4.23 0.71 -0.98
C CYS A 36 3.22 1.82 -1.28
N GLY A 37 1.97 1.61 -0.90
CA GLY A 37 0.91 2.60 -1.08
C GLY A 37 1.06 3.77 -0.11
N TRP A 38 0.93 5.00 -0.62
CA TRP A 38 0.83 6.21 0.20
C TRP A 38 -0.44 6.16 1.08
N PRO A 39 -0.42 6.65 2.34
CA PRO A 39 0.70 7.27 3.09
C PRO A 39 1.37 6.29 4.06
N ARG A 40 2.17 5.32 3.58
CA ARG A 40 2.77 4.29 4.44
C ARG A 40 4.29 4.32 4.48
N VAL A 41 4.85 3.82 5.58
CA VAL A 41 6.23 3.36 5.65
C VAL A 41 6.21 1.85 5.57
N CYS A 42 6.73 1.30 4.47
CA CYS A 42 6.68 -0.13 4.19
C CYS A 42 8.02 -0.80 4.48
N PHE A 43 7.94 -2.02 4.97
CA PHE A 43 9.07 -2.86 5.36
C PHE A 43 9.13 -4.07 4.43
N TYR A 44 10.34 -4.49 4.10
CA TYR A 44 10.59 -5.64 3.23
C TYR A 44 11.62 -6.52 3.91
N MET A 45 11.19 -7.71 4.36
CA MET A 45 12.07 -8.63 5.11
C MET A 45 13.29 -9.08 4.32
N THR A 46 13.20 -9.16 3.01
CA THR A 46 14.28 -9.66 2.15
C THR A 46 14.49 -8.77 0.94
N ASP A 47 15.64 -8.90 0.29
CA ASP A 47 15.90 -8.27 -1.01
C ASP A 47 14.89 -8.72 -2.07
N SER A 48 14.45 -9.99 -2.04
CA SER A 48 13.41 -10.47 -2.95
C SER A 48 12.08 -9.75 -2.74
N ASN A 49 11.68 -9.49 -1.49
CA ASN A 49 10.47 -8.70 -1.22
C ASN A 49 10.60 -7.29 -1.80
N TRP A 50 11.77 -6.68 -1.65
CA TRP A 50 12.07 -5.37 -2.24
C TRP A 50 11.97 -5.40 -3.76
N TYR A 51 12.69 -6.28 -4.45
CA TYR A 51 12.71 -6.29 -5.92
C TYR A 51 11.37 -6.73 -6.55
N ASN A 52 10.55 -7.48 -5.82
CA ASN A 52 9.21 -7.86 -6.27
C ASN A 52 8.14 -6.83 -5.92
N GLY A 53 8.48 -5.71 -5.26
CA GLY A 53 7.52 -4.71 -4.81
C GLY A 53 6.47 -5.29 -3.85
N SER A 54 6.87 -6.22 -2.97
CA SER A 54 5.98 -6.97 -2.10
C SER A 54 6.32 -6.70 -0.63
N PRO A 55 5.87 -5.56 -0.05
CA PRO A 55 6.14 -5.25 1.34
C PRO A 55 5.51 -6.29 2.27
N THR A 56 6.23 -6.62 3.35
CA THR A 56 5.81 -7.62 4.35
C THR A 56 5.03 -6.99 5.51
N ALA A 57 5.20 -5.69 5.72
CA ALA A 57 4.48 -4.91 6.72
C ALA A 57 4.47 -3.42 6.34
N ALA A 58 3.53 -2.67 6.93
CA ALA A 58 3.43 -1.24 6.73
C ALA A 58 2.89 -0.52 7.97
N TYR A 59 3.36 0.70 8.19
CA TYR A 59 2.93 1.57 9.28
C TYR A 59 2.49 2.92 8.70
N GLN A 60 1.48 3.54 9.29
CA GLN A 60 0.92 4.80 8.79
C GLN A 60 0.64 5.82 9.90
N ASP A 61 0.63 5.40 11.17
CA ASP A 61 0.25 6.29 12.26
C ASP A 61 1.44 7.13 12.71
N VAL A 62 1.22 8.44 12.79
CA VAL A 62 2.17 9.39 13.37
C VAL A 62 2.22 9.13 14.87
N THR A 63 3.42 9.00 15.44
CA THR A 63 3.60 8.69 16.85
C THR A 63 4.63 9.59 17.52
N THR A 64 4.40 9.91 18.79
CA THR A 64 5.34 10.70 19.60
C THR A 64 6.53 9.88 20.09
N SER A 65 6.43 8.55 20.06
CA SER A 65 7.46 7.61 20.49
C SER A 65 7.66 6.47 19.50
N TYR A 66 8.75 5.72 19.65
CA TYR A 66 9.03 4.54 18.83
C TYR A 66 8.06 3.41 19.15
N GLN A 67 7.44 2.90 18.10
CA GLN A 67 6.69 1.65 18.11
C GLN A 67 7.65 0.48 17.87
N ASN A 68 7.46 -0.62 18.59
CA ASN A 68 8.21 -1.85 18.35
C ASN A 68 7.72 -2.51 17.07
N LEU A 69 8.65 -3.04 16.27
CA LEU A 69 8.32 -3.77 15.06
C LEU A 69 7.85 -5.20 15.38
N GLY A 70 6.86 -5.67 14.61
CA GLY A 70 6.36 -7.03 14.67
C GLY A 70 7.24 -8.01 13.88
N THR A 71 6.85 -9.29 13.86
CA THR A 71 7.62 -10.35 13.20
C THR A 71 7.79 -10.15 11.69
N SER A 72 6.85 -9.47 11.02
CA SER A 72 6.90 -9.20 9.57
C SER A 72 7.64 -7.92 9.18
N SER A 73 8.17 -7.16 10.15
CA SER A 73 8.90 -5.90 9.93
C SER A 73 10.25 -5.84 10.66
N ARG A 74 10.38 -6.53 11.79
CA ARG A 74 11.60 -6.55 12.59
C ARG A 74 12.72 -7.26 11.81
N GLY A 75 13.85 -6.59 11.64
CA GLY A 75 14.96 -7.10 10.85
C GLY A 75 14.78 -6.96 9.34
N ALA A 76 13.89 -6.08 8.89
CA ALA A 76 13.73 -5.83 7.45
C ALA A 76 15.01 -5.33 6.78
N ASN A 77 15.35 -5.93 5.64
CA ASN A 77 16.47 -5.50 4.79
C ASN A 77 16.21 -4.13 4.16
N TRP A 78 14.95 -3.81 3.84
CA TRP A 78 14.59 -2.53 3.24
C TRP A 78 13.40 -1.89 3.95
N VAL A 79 13.45 -0.56 4.02
CA VAL A 79 12.33 0.26 4.48
C VAL A 79 12.15 1.40 3.50
N TYR A 80 10.92 1.65 3.05
CA TYR A 80 10.59 2.77 2.17
C TYR A 80 9.52 3.63 2.79
N ASN A 81 9.78 4.93 2.84
CA ASN A 81 8.82 5.93 3.27
C ASN A 81 8.10 6.48 2.04
N SER A 82 6.89 5.99 1.77
CA SER A 82 6.08 6.48 0.65
C SER A 82 5.41 7.83 0.92
N ARG A 83 5.52 8.38 2.14
CA ARG A 83 4.88 9.63 2.52
C ARG A 83 5.57 10.82 1.82
N ASN A 84 4.85 11.92 1.69
CA ASN A 84 5.29 13.11 0.94
C ASN A 84 5.79 14.24 1.85
N ASP A 85 5.26 14.30 3.06
CA ASP A 85 5.34 15.41 4.01
C ASP A 85 5.81 14.97 5.40
N ASP A 86 5.94 13.66 5.62
CA ASP A 86 6.32 13.06 6.88
C ASP A 86 7.59 12.23 6.74
N ARG A 87 8.49 12.39 7.71
CA ARG A 87 9.69 11.58 7.88
C ARG A 87 9.41 10.39 8.79
N ALA A 88 10.20 9.34 8.62
CA ALA A 88 10.22 8.21 9.52
C ALA A 88 11.57 8.14 10.22
N TYR A 89 11.57 7.88 11.53
CA TYR A 89 12.75 7.45 12.23
C TYR A 89 12.72 5.95 12.44
N LEU A 90 13.81 5.30 12.04
CA LEU A 90 14.04 3.88 12.19
C LEU A 90 15.00 3.66 13.35
N ARG A 91 14.60 2.83 14.32
CA ARG A 91 15.49 2.34 15.37
C ARG A 91 16.01 0.98 14.95
N TYR A 92 17.31 0.78 15.07
CA TYR A 92 17.96 -0.49 14.75
C TYR A 92 18.98 -0.84 15.84
N VAL A 93 19.41 -2.10 15.86
CA VAL A 93 20.51 -2.56 16.72
C VAL A 93 21.65 -3.09 15.86
N TYR A 94 22.88 -2.87 16.31
CA TYR A 94 24.07 -3.48 15.74
C TYR A 94 24.22 -4.90 16.31
N ASP A 95 24.12 -5.92 15.47
CA ASP A 95 24.06 -7.31 15.94
C ASP A 95 25.34 -7.74 16.67
N SER A 96 26.49 -7.16 16.29
CA SER A 96 27.79 -7.46 16.90
C SER A 96 27.98 -6.91 18.31
N THR A 97 27.28 -5.82 18.67
CA THR A 97 27.46 -5.12 19.95
C THR A 97 26.19 -5.00 20.79
N GLY A 98 25.01 -5.21 20.20
CA GLY A 98 23.72 -4.92 20.81
C GLY A 98 23.42 -3.42 20.97
N ALA A 99 24.30 -2.53 20.52
CA ALA A 99 24.09 -1.09 20.62
C ALA A 99 22.88 -0.66 19.79
N THR A 100 22.15 0.37 20.25
CA THR A 100 21.01 0.93 19.52
C THR A 100 21.45 2.10 18.67
N GLY A 101 21.05 2.10 17.40
CA GLY A 101 21.20 3.21 16.46
C GLY A 101 19.86 3.74 15.97
N TYR A 102 19.90 4.95 15.41
CA TYR A 102 18.73 5.61 14.84
C TYR A 102 19.05 6.17 13.47
N ARG A 103 18.09 6.08 12.54
CA ARG A 103 18.20 6.59 11.18
C ARG A 103 16.95 7.38 10.84
N CYS A 104 17.12 8.63 10.41
CA CYS A 104 16.03 9.38 9.80
C CYS A 104 15.90 8.99 8.32
N LEU A 105 14.66 8.76 7.88
CA LEU A 105 14.28 8.39 6.53
C LEU A 105 13.32 9.46 6.00
N PRO A 106 13.77 10.33 5.08
CA PRO A 106 12.93 11.41 4.55
C PRO A 106 11.79 10.86 3.68
N PRO A 107 10.79 11.72 3.35
CA PRO A 107 9.73 11.42 2.38
C PRO A 107 10.27 10.84 1.07
N ASN A 108 9.59 9.86 0.49
CA ASN A 108 9.92 9.22 -0.79
C ASN A 108 11.34 8.63 -0.89
N HIS A 109 11.95 8.25 0.23
CA HIS A 109 13.26 7.61 0.27
C HIS A 109 13.20 6.22 0.86
N TYR A 110 14.20 5.39 0.54
CA TYR A 110 14.40 4.09 1.14
C TYR A 110 15.70 4.01 1.94
N GLN A 111 15.74 3.09 2.91
CA GLN A 111 16.93 2.71 3.65
C GLN A 111 17.13 1.21 3.51
N GLN A 112 18.33 0.81 3.10
CA GLN A 112 18.79 -0.57 3.17
C GLN A 112 19.50 -0.80 4.52
N PHE A 113 19.21 -1.93 5.16
CA PHE A 113 19.94 -2.43 6.31
C PHE A 113 20.72 -3.67 5.88
N PRO A 114 22.06 -3.59 5.76
CA PRO A 114 22.87 -4.74 5.42
C PRO A 114 22.92 -5.74 6.59
N SER A 115 23.55 -6.88 6.35
CA SER A 115 23.80 -7.86 7.42
C SER A 115 24.56 -7.23 8.61
N GLY A 116 24.19 -7.64 9.83
CA GLY A 116 24.74 -7.08 11.06
C GLY A 116 23.92 -5.93 11.66
N TYR A 117 22.78 -5.60 11.06
CA TYR A 117 21.82 -4.62 11.57
C TYR A 117 20.43 -5.23 11.66
N THR A 118 19.79 -5.09 12.81
CA THR A 118 18.40 -5.48 12.99
C THR A 118 17.53 -4.26 13.22
N VAL A 119 16.62 -3.93 12.30
CA VAL A 119 15.62 -2.88 12.52
C VAL A 119 14.61 -3.34 13.58
N THR A 120 14.33 -2.51 14.58
CA THR A 120 13.52 -2.88 15.74
C THR A 120 12.39 -1.91 16.07
N GLY A 121 12.40 -0.71 15.49
CA GLY A 121 11.35 0.27 15.78
C GLY A 121 11.15 1.30 14.70
N ILE A 122 9.98 1.91 14.71
CA ILE A 122 9.61 3.04 13.85
C ILE A 122 8.91 4.13 14.66
N ARG A 123 9.19 5.39 14.32
CA ARG A 123 8.41 6.56 14.71
C ARG A 123 8.16 7.40 13.45
N ILE A 124 6.92 7.83 13.21
CA ILE A 124 6.59 8.70 12.09
C ILE A 124 6.28 10.08 12.67
N ASP A 125 6.91 11.12 12.13
CA ASP A 125 6.80 12.51 12.61
C ASP A 125 6.22 13.40 11.49
N THR A 126 5.40 14.38 11.86
CA THR A 126 4.90 15.42 10.94
C THR A 126 5.98 16.47 10.64
N ALA A 127 6.95 16.07 9.82
CA ALA A 127 8.01 16.93 9.30
C ALA A 127 8.62 16.29 8.04
N SER A 128 8.85 17.09 7.00
CA SER A 128 9.33 16.61 5.70
C SER A 128 10.85 16.47 5.59
N THR A 129 11.61 16.94 6.59
CA THR A 129 13.08 16.99 6.53
C THR A 129 13.73 16.20 7.66
N CYS A 130 14.83 15.53 7.32
CA CYS A 130 15.75 14.94 8.30
C CYS A 130 16.79 15.99 8.75
N PRO A 131 17.15 16.02 10.04
CA PRO A 131 18.18 16.90 10.56
C PRO A 131 19.59 16.50 10.09
#